data_AF-A0A399W9R3-F1
#
_entry.id   AF-A0A399W9R3-F1
#
_cell.length_a   1.000
_cell.length_b   1.000
_cell.length_c   1.000
_cell.angle_alpha   90.00
_cell.angle_beta   90.00
_cell.angle_gamma   90.00
#
_symmetry.space_group_name_H-M   'P 1'
#
loop_
_entity.id
_entity.type
_entity.pdbx_description
1 polymer ?
#
loop_
_entity_poly.entity_id
_entity_poly.type
_entity_poly.pdbx_seq_one_letter_code
_entity_poly.pdbx_strand_id
1 'polypeptide(L)'
;ATLTTIAQKTGRVVALPLSSYLVGELKKYKESAGDAKEHLFYDGEVNHKIAGECSNHFIRVFKKMGLSGASFHLLRHTNATLITEVVQDVSIASKMLGHTNLNTTMTYVHRDLDDKKEAVEKFTKHVLSLKEYELRTIYKTA
;
A
#
# COMPACT_ATOMS: atom_id res chain seq x y z
N ALA A 1 -3.43 -8.73 -8.34
CA ALA A 1 -3.39 -9.77 -7.28
C ALA A 1 -4.04 -9.21 -6.02
N THR A 2 -4.39 -10.02 -5.03
CA THR A 2 -5.06 -9.54 -3.81
C THR A 2 -4.34 -10.10 -2.59
N LEU A 3 -3.98 -9.24 -1.62
CA LEU A 3 -3.55 -9.66 -0.30
C LEU A 3 -4.77 -9.78 0.62
N THR A 4 -4.82 -10.87 1.36
CA THR A 4 -5.90 -11.10 2.32
C THR A 4 -5.31 -11.01 3.71
N THR A 5 -5.85 -10.11 4.53
CA THR A 5 -5.41 -9.90 5.93
C THR A 5 -6.59 -10.08 6.87
N ILE A 6 -6.34 -10.44 8.13
CA ILE A 6 -7.37 -10.49 9.17
C ILE A 6 -7.19 -9.26 10.06
N ALA A 7 -8.20 -8.40 10.12
CA ALA A 7 -8.16 -7.21 10.96
C ALA A 7 -8.18 -7.61 12.44
N GLN A 8 -7.10 -7.32 13.17
CA GLN A 8 -6.91 -7.74 14.56
C GLN A 8 -8.06 -7.33 15.51
N LYS A 9 -8.70 -6.18 15.27
CA LYS A 9 -9.77 -5.66 16.14
C LYS A 9 -11.15 -6.22 15.84
N THR A 10 -11.40 -6.71 14.62
CA THR A 10 -12.75 -7.10 14.18
C THR A 10 -12.83 -8.56 13.74
N GLY A 11 -11.69 -9.26 13.63
CA GLY A 11 -11.61 -10.62 13.11
C GLY A 11 -12.00 -10.74 11.64
N ARG A 12 -12.25 -9.62 10.94
CA ARG A 12 -12.75 -9.63 9.57
C ARG A 12 -11.61 -9.83 8.58
N VAL A 13 -11.90 -10.65 7.58
CA VAL A 13 -11.04 -10.81 6.41
C VAL A 13 -11.16 -9.54 5.55
N VAL A 14 -10.04 -8.85 5.37
CA VAL A 14 -9.90 -7.66 4.53
C VAL A 14 -9.07 -8.03 3.31
N ALA A 15 -9.70 -7.93 2.15
CA ALA A 15 -9.05 -8.09 0.86
C ALA A 15 -8.52 -6.74 0.37
N LEU A 16 -7.20 -6.64 0.21
CA LEU A 16 -6.49 -5.48 -0.34
C LEU A 16 -6.02 -5.81 -1.77
N PRO A 17 -6.66 -5.27 -2.81
CA PRO A 17 -6.17 -5.45 -4.16
C PRO A 17 -4.84 -4.71 -4.33
N LEU A 18 -3.91 -5.35 -5.04
CA LEU A 18 -2.62 -4.80 -5.42
C LEU A 18 -2.62 -4.47 -6.90
N SER A 19 -2.03 -3.33 -7.26
CA SER A 19 -1.84 -2.96 -8.66
C SER A 19 -0.91 -3.94 -9.36
N SER A 20 -1.14 -4.07 -10.67
CA SER A 20 -0.29 -4.78 -11.62
C SER A 20 1.18 -4.39 -11.49
N TYR A 21 1.46 -3.09 -11.36
CA TYR A 21 2.81 -2.56 -11.12
C TYR A 21 3.43 -3.10 -9.84
N LEU A 22 2.74 -2.99 -8.69
CA LEU A 22 3.26 -3.46 -7.41
C LEU A 22 3.48 -4.98 -7.42
N VAL A 23 2.59 -5.73 -8.07
CA VAL A 23 2.77 -7.18 -8.26
C VAL A 23 4.03 -7.48 -9.07
N GLY A 24 4.31 -6.69 -10.12
CA GLY A 24 5.55 -6.82 -10.90
C GLY A 24 6.79 -6.57 -10.04
N GLU A 25 6.80 -5.51 -9.24
CA GLU A 25 7.93 -5.17 -8.35
C GLU A 25 8.14 -6.23 -7.27
N LEU A 26 7.06 -6.76 -6.67
CA LEU A 26 7.17 -7.83 -5.67
C LEU A 26 7.69 -9.16 -6.27
N LYS A 27 7.36 -9.46 -7.54
CA LYS A 27 7.93 -10.61 -8.24
C LYS A 27 9.43 -10.44 -8.47
N LYS A 28 9.86 -9.28 -8.97
CA LYS A 28 11.28 -8.94 -9.13
C LYS A 28 12.01 -9.02 -7.80
N TYR A 29 11.40 -8.50 -6.73
CA TYR A 29 11.96 -8.62 -5.38
C TYR A 29 12.18 -10.09 -5.03
N LYS A 30 11.16 -10.95 -5.17
CA LYS A 30 11.27 -12.39 -4.89
C LYS A 30 12.37 -13.07 -5.70
N GLU A 31 12.55 -12.69 -6.96
CA GLU A 31 13.59 -13.24 -7.85
C GLU A 31 15.00 -12.76 -7.45
N SER A 32 15.12 -11.49 -7.05
CA SER A 32 16.40 -10.88 -6.65
C SER A 32 16.82 -11.16 -5.20
N ALA A 33 15.85 -11.49 -4.33
CA ALA A 33 16.08 -11.55 -2.89
C ALA A 33 16.86 -12.79 -2.45
N GLY A 34 16.80 -13.92 -3.16
CA GLY A 34 17.55 -15.14 -2.79
C GLY A 34 17.48 -15.47 -1.28
N ASP A 35 18.60 -15.94 -0.70
CA ASP A 35 18.82 -16.10 0.76
C ASP A 35 19.31 -14.79 1.43
N ALA A 36 18.94 -13.62 0.92
CA ALA A 36 19.38 -12.36 1.50
C ALA A 36 18.84 -12.21 2.94
N LYS A 37 19.74 -11.83 3.86
CA LYS A 37 19.45 -11.61 5.29
C LYS A 37 18.42 -10.51 5.57
N GLU A 38 18.11 -9.65 4.60
CA GLU A 38 17.09 -8.59 4.73
C GLU A 38 15.84 -8.95 3.93
N HIS A 39 14.82 -9.41 4.64
CA HIS A 39 13.51 -9.71 4.08
C HIS A 39 12.57 -8.51 4.19
N LEU A 40 11.83 -8.24 3.11
CA LEU A 40 10.77 -7.22 3.06
C LEU A 40 9.58 -7.61 3.95
N PHE A 41 9.35 -8.92 4.10
CA PHE A 41 8.29 -9.47 4.94
C PHE A 41 8.91 -10.34 6.03
N TYR A 42 8.45 -10.14 7.27
CA TYR A 42 8.79 -11.00 8.39
C TYR A 42 7.94 -12.28 8.33
N ASP A 43 8.57 -13.44 8.45
CA ASP A 43 7.95 -14.77 8.31
C ASP A 43 7.56 -15.43 9.64
N GLY A 44 7.98 -14.85 10.79
CA GLY A 44 7.67 -15.35 12.12
C GLY A 44 6.38 -14.77 12.74
N GLU A 45 6.09 -15.19 13.97
CA GLU A 45 4.98 -14.63 14.75
C GLU A 45 5.20 -13.15 15.07
N VAL A 46 4.24 -12.31 14.67
CA VAL A 46 4.30 -10.87 14.93
C VAL A 46 3.74 -10.57 16.31
N ASN A 47 4.61 -10.12 17.21
CA ASN A 47 4.23 -9.52 18.49
C ASN A 47 4.51 -8.00 18.48
N HIS A 48 4.08 -7.31 19.54
CA HIS A 48 4.23 -5.85 19.64
C HIS A 48 5.71 -5.39 19.58
N LYS A 49 6.63 -6.20 20.12
CA LYS A 49 8.08 -5.90 20.10
C LYS A 49 8.62 -5.95 18.67
N ILE A 50 8.34 -7.05 17.95
CA ILE A 50 8.76 -7.25 16.56
C ILE A 50 8.16 -6.17 15.65
N ALA A 51 6.87 -5.85 15.81
CA ALA A 51 6.24 -4.77 15.05
C ALA A 51 6.91 -3.41 15.27
N GLY A 52 7.34 -3.13 16.51
CA GLY A 52 8.12 -1.94 16.86
C GLY A 52 9.52 -1.96 16.23
N GLU A 53 10.21 -3.09 16.26
CA GLU A 53 11.54 -3.27 15.66
C GLU A 53 11.50 -3.07 14.13
N CYS A 54 10.52 -3.69 13.46
CA CYS A 54 10.27 -3.49 12.02
C CYS A 54 9.96 -2.01 11.73
N SER A 55 9.08 -1.37 12.48
CA SER A 55 8.76 0.05 12.29
C SER A 55 10.00 0.94 12.44
N ASN A 56 10.82 0.70 13.47
CA ASN A 56 12.05 1.45 13.69
C ASN A 56 13.10 1.19 12.61
N HIS A 57 13.18 -0.03 12.09
CA HIS A 57 14.03 -0.35 10.93
C HIS A 57 13.63 0.50 9.73
N PHE A 58 12.35 0.51 9.35
CA PHE A 58 11.89 1.29 8.21
C PHE A 58 12.00 2.80 8.40
N ILE A 59 11.81 3.32 9.61
CA ILE A 59 12.08 4.74 9.90
C ILE A 59 13.54 5.10 9.59
N ARG A 60 14.50 4.22 9.93
CA ARG A 60 15.91 4.42 9.58
C ARG A 60 16.15 4.35 8.07
N VAL A 61 15.50 3.43 7.36
CA VAL A 61 15.55 3.34 5.89
C VAL A 61 15.03 4.62 5.26
N PHE A 62 13.85 5.10 5.68
CA PHE A 62 13.28 6.34 5.17
C PHE A 62 14.20 7.55 5.40
N LYS A 63 14.81 7.65 6.59
CA LYS A 63 15.79 8.70 6.88
C LYS A 63 17.00 8.64 5.94
N LYS A 64 17.51 7.45 5.63
CA LYS A 64 18.62 7.26 4.66
C LYS A 64 18.22 7.68 3.24
N MET A 65 16.94 7.58 2.89
CA MET A 65 16.38 8.03 1.60
C MET A 65 16.06 9.54 1.57
N GLY A 66 16.37 10.29 2.64
CA GLY A 66 16.05 11.72 2.73
C GLY A 66 14.62 12.03 3.20
N LEU A 67 13.83 11.02 3.55
CA LEU A 67 12.45 11.17 4.04
C LEU A 67 12.43 11.29 5.56
N SER A 68 12.86 12.44 6.09
CA SER A 68 12.83 12.71 7.54
C SER A 68 11.40 12.79 8.06
N GLY A 69 11.10 12.07 9.15
CA GLY A 69 9.77 12.07 9.78
C GLY A 69 8.76 11.09 9.14
N ALA A 70 9.16 10.38 8.09
CA ALA A 70 8.31 9.36 7.50
C ALA A 70 8.15 8.14 8.42
N SER A 71 6.93 7.63 8.48
CA SER A 71 6.54 6.43 9.21
C SER A 71 5.46 5.68 8.45
N PHE A 72 5.20 4.42 8.79
CA PHE A 72 4.08 3.67 8.20
C PHE A 72 2.72 4.34 8.43
N HIS A 73 2.54 5.04 9.56
CA HIS A 73 1.31 5.79 9.83
C HIS A 73 1.17 6.99 8.90
N LEU A 74 2.26 7.74 8.67
CA LEU A 74 2.26 8.84 7.72
C LEU A 74 1.99 8.35 6.30
N LEU A 75 2.69 7.29 5.86
CA LEU A 75 2.46 6.68 4.55
C LEU A 75 1.02 6.21 4.36
N ARG A 76 0.40 5.66 5.42
CA ARG A 76 -1.02 5.28 5.39
C ARG A 76 -1.94 6.49 5.20
N HIS A 77 -1.68 7.60 5.89
CA HIS A 77 -2.44 8.84 5.72
C HIS A 77 -2.23 9.44 4.32
N THR A 78 -0.99 9.50 3.84
CA THR A 78 -0.70 9.95 2.47
C THR A 78 -1.45 9.10 1.44
N ASN A 79 -1.43 7.77 1.60
CA ASN A 79 -2.17 6.86 0.75
C ASN A 79 -3.69 7.10 0.82
N ALA A 80 -4.24 7.37 2.01
CA ALA A 80 -5.65 7.71 2.21
C ALA A 80 -6.06 8.97 1.43
N THR A 81 -5.29 10.04 1.60
CA THR A 81 -5.54 11.32 0.94
C THR A 81 -5.47 11.17 -0.58
N LEU A 82 -4.38 10.59 -1.09
CA LEU A 82 -4.18 10.48 -2.54
C LEU A 82 -5.20 9.55 -3.21
N ILE A 83 -5.58 8.43 -2.57
CA ILE A 83 -6.65 7.57 -3.11
C ILE A 83 -7.98 8.32 -3.15
N THR A 84 -8.29 9.11 -2.11
CA THR A 84 -9.53 9.90 -2.08
C THR A 84 -9.54 10.94 -3.21
N GLU A 85 -8.40 11.61 -3.44
CA GLU A 85 -8.25 12.60 -4.52
C GLU A 85 -8.37 11.99 -5.92
N VAL A 86 -7.78 10.79 -6.14
CA VAL A 86 -7.79 10.14 -7.45
C VAL A 86 -9.12 9.45 -7.76
N VAL A 87 -9.74 8.83 -6.76
CA VAL A 87 -10.98 8.06 -6.96
C VAL A 87 -12.20 8.99 -6.96
N GLN A 88 -12.10 10.16 -6.30
CA GLN A 88 -13.19 11.14 -6.13
C GLN A 88 -14.48 10.53 -5.55
N ASP A 89 -14.37 9.37 -4.90
CA ASP A 89 -15.45 8.67 -4.21
C ASP A 89 -14.99 8.29 -2.81
N VAL A 90 -15.51 9.03 -1.82
CA VAL A 90 -15.22 8.84 -0.39
C VAL A 90 -15.67 7.47 0.11
N SER A 91 -16.70 6.87 -0.51
CA SER A 91 -17.17 5.52 -0.17
C SER A 91 -16.11 4.47 -0.55
N ILE A 92 -15.54 4.56 -1.75
CA ILE A 92 -14.48 3.64 -2.19
C ILE A 92 -13.19 3.86 -1.39
N ALA A 93 -12.81 5.12 -1.14
CA ALA A 93 -11.65 5.44 -0.32
C ALA A 93 -11.79 4.92 1.14
N SER A 94 -12.95 5.12 1.76
CA SER A 94 -13.26 4.61 3.11
C SER A 94 -13.14 3.09 3.19
N LYS A 95 -13.63 2.38 2.17
CA LYS A 95 -13.52 0.92 2.10
C LYS A 95 -12.11 0.42 1.82
N MET A 96 -11.28 1.19 1.10
CA MET A 96 -9.85 0.89 0.94
C MET A 96 -9.05 1.10 2.22
N LEU A 97 -9.47 2.05 3.07
CA LEU A 97 -8.85 2.32 4.37
C LEU A 97 -9.31 1.40 5.50
N GLY A 98 -10.34 0.59 5.24
CA GLY A 98 -10.91 -0.37 6.18
C GLY A 98 -11.92 0.24 7.16
N HIS A 99 -12.44 1.45 6.88
CA HIS A 99 -13.50 2.06 7.67
C HIS A 99 -14.86 1.52 7.19
N THR A 100 -15.47 0.62 7.98
CA THR A 100 -16.78 0.06 7.67
C THR A 100 -17.90 0.91 8.25
N ASN A 101 -18.69 1.52 7.38
CA ASN A 101 -20.13 1.49 7.51
C ASN A 101 -20.68 0.97 6.18
N LEU A 102 -21.27 -0.23 6.19
CA LEU A 102 -22.51 -0.56 5.49
C LEU A 102 -22.77 -2.07 5.55
N ASN A 103 -23.95 -2.36 6.05
CA ASN A 103 -24.56 -3.65 6.28
C ASN A 103 -25.13 -4.12 4.94
N THR A 104 -24.43 -4.93 4.12
CA THR A 104 -25.04 -5.56 2.91
C THR A 104 -24.22 -6.68 2.25
N THR A 105 -24.83 -7.87 2.24
CA THR A 105 -24.86 -9.02 1.31
C THR A 105 -23.67 -9.32 0.37
N MET A 106 -23.22 -10.59 0.40
CA MET A 106 -22.12 -11.26 -0.35
C MET A 106 -21.94 -10.89 -1.83
N THR A 107 -22.98 -10.51 -2.57
CA THR A 107 -22.88 -10.06 -3.97
C THR A 107 -22.16 -8.71 -4.11
N TYR A 108 -22.24 -7.83 -3.09
CA TYR A 108 -21.53 -6.55 -3.07
C TYR A 108 -20.03 -6.71 -2.81
N VAL A 109 -19.57 -7.84 -2.26
CA VAL A 109 -18.14 -8.07 -1.97
C VAL A 109 -17.32 -8.17 -3.25
N HIS A 110 -17.86 -8.77 -4.31
CA HIS A 110 -17.19 -8.87 -5.60
C HIS A 110 -17.13 -7.54 -6.34
N ARG A 111 -18.25 -6.80 -6.38
CA ARG A 111 -18.29 -5.46 -6.98
C ARG A 111 -17.37 -4.49 -6.24
N ASP A 112 -17.38 -4.54 -4.91
CA ASP A 112 -16.49 -3.77 -4.06
C ASP A 112 -15.01 -4.08 -4.32
N LEU A 113 -14.68 -5.34 -4.59
CA LEU A 113 -13.32 -5.74 -4.90
C LEU A 113 -12.88 -5.23 -6.28
N ASP A 114 -13.75 -5.27 -7.28
CA ASP A 114 -13.42 -4.79 -8.62
C ASP A 114 -13.32 -3.26 -8.68
N ASP A 115 -14.21 -2.55 -7.99
CA ASP A 115 -14.13 -1.09 -7.82
C ASP A 115 -12.82 -0.71 -7.10
N LYS A 116 -12.43 -1.46 -6.06
CA LYS A 116 -11.14 -1.26 -5.37
C LYS A 116 -9.93 -1.56 -6.28
N LYS A 117 -9.99 -2.58 -7.14
CA LYS A 117 -8.91 -2.85 -8.10
C LYS A 117 -8.75 -1.69 -9.07
N GLU A 118 -9.85 -1.20 -9.64
CA GLU A 118 -9.81 -0.09 -10.59
C GLU A 118 -9.25 1.18 -9.93
N ALA A 119 -9.68 1.47 -8.70
CA ALA A 119 -9.14 2.55 -7.88
C ALA A 119 -7.63 2.44 -7.66
N VAL A 120 -7.14 1.25 -7.28
CA VAL A 120 -5.70 0.98 -7.06
C VAL A 120 -4.90 1.16 -8.35
N GLU A 121 -5.42 0.71 -9.49
CA GLU A 121 -4.75 0.87 -10.78
C GLU A 121 -4.70 2.35 -11.22
N LYS A 122 -5.81 3.10 -11.07
CA LYS A 122 -5.84 4.55 -11.35
C LYS A 122 -4.87 5.32 -10.46
N PHE A 123 -4.89 5.03 -9.16
CA PHE A 123 -3.97 5.61 -8.18
C PHE A 123 -2.51 5.32 -8.56
N THR A 124 -2.19 4.06 -8.87
CA THR A 124 -0.84 3.66 -9.26
C THR A 124 -0.39 4.41 -10.52
N LYS A 125 -1.24 4.51 -11.55
CA LYS A 125 -0.93 5.28 -12.76
C LYS A 125 -0.68 6.75 -12.47
N HIS A 126 -1.51 7.36 -11.62
CA HIS A 126 -1.34 8.75 -11.22
C HIS A 126 0.01 8.99 -10.52
N VAL A 127 0.35 8.18 -9.52
CA VAL A 127 1.63 8.29 -8.79
C VAL A 127 2.83 8.07 -9.72
N LEU A 128 2.76 7.11 -10.64
CA LEU A 128 3.83 6.88 -11.61
C LEU A 128 4.00 8.06 -12.58
N SER A 129 2.89 8.71 -12.99
CA SER A 129 2.96 9.90 -13.84
C SER A 129 3.64 11.09 -13.16
N LEU A 130 3.49 11.24 -11.83
CA LEU A 130 4.21 12.25 -11.04
C LEU A 130 5.71 11.97 -11.02
N LYS A 131 6.11 10.70 -10.91
CA LYS A 131 7.51 10.28 -10.95
C LYS A 131 8.14 10.52 -12.33
N GLU A 132 7.40 10.29 -13.41
CA GLU A 132 7.85 10.65 -14.77
C GLU A 132 7.97 12.17 -14.94
N TYR A 133 7.09 12.96 -14.32
CA TYR A 133 7.18 14.42 -14.32
C TYR A 133 8.45 14.91 -13.62
N GLU A 134 8.79 14.37 -12.44
CA GLU A 134 10.03 14.70 -11.74
C GLU A 134 11.28 14.28 -12.53
N LEU A 135 11.31 13.06 -13.08
CA LEU A 135 12.42 12.60 -13.93
C LEU A 135 12.59 13.51 -15.16
N ARG A 136 11.51 13.82 -15.89
CA ARG A 136 11.56 14.72 -17.06
C ARG A 136 11.98 16.15 -16.69
N THR A 137 11.66 16.62 -15.50
CA THR A 137 12.05 17.97 -15.03
C THR A 137 13.53 18.02 -14.66
N ILE A 138 14.05 16.98 -13.99
CA ILE A 138 15.48 16.86 -13.66
C ILE A 138 16.32 16.76 -14.94
N TYR A 139 15.89 15.97 -15.94
CA TYR A 139 16.63 15.81 -17.20
C TYR A 139 16.44 16.94 -18.22
N LYS A 140 15.53 17.90 -18.00
CA LYS A 140 15.40 19.12 -18.83
C LYS A 140 16.26 20.29 -18.35
N THR A 141 16.86 20.18 -17.17
CA THR A 141 17.65 21.26 -16.55
C THR A 141 19.14 20.92 -16.47
N ALA A 142 19.60 19.95 -17.28
CA ALA A 142 20.98 19.52 -17.40
C ALA A 142 21.49 19.76 -18.84
#